data_AF-A0A4P7SN36-F1
#
_entry.id   AF-A0A4P7SN36-F1
#
_cell.length_a   1.000
_cell.length_b   1.000
_cell.length_c   1.000
_cell.angle_alpha   90.00
_cell.angle_beta   90.00
_cell.angle_gamma   90.00
#
_symmetry.space_group_name_H-M   'P 1'
#
loop_
_entity.id
_entity.type
_entity.pdbx_description
1 polymer ?
#
loop_
_entity_poly.entity_id
_entity_poly.type
_entity_poly.pdbx_seq_one_letter_code
_entity_poly.pdbx_strand_id
1 'polypeptide(L)'
;MAATRPSVRPTRPLRARAVGAAAAGLLVLGLSACTDADVDQVADEVGEAAQGAADDVKDAGDALQEAVAAAEGDVAAARTRIDEARAALGSLDDQARAQADEAVTSAQVAVDEAEAALTQVKDQGEAASQEAVTAAREKVAAAEAGLDSATANAGAEGGDALRSLADELATLGNDLEAAAAG
;
A
#
# COMPACT_ATOMS: atom_id res chain seq x y z
N MET A 1 58.21 -9.59 -27.28
CA MET A 1 57.83 -8.54 -28.27
C MET A 1 56.50 -7.96 -27.78
N ALA A 2 56.46 -6.87 -27.00
CA ALA A 2 56.48 -5.46 -27.43
C ALA A 2 55.47 -5.18 -28.57
N ALA A 3 54.51 -4.26 -28.50
CA ALA A 3 54.58 -2.93 -27.90
C ALA A 3 53.22 -2.36 -27.41
N THR A 4 53.36 -1.55 -26.37
CA THR A 4 52.46 -0.52 -25.85
C THR A 4 52.24 0.59 -26.88
N ARG A 5 51.05 1.24 -26.90
CA ARG A 5 50.89 2.68 -26.60
C ARG A 5 49.42 3.16 -26.67
N PRO A 6 49.11 4.25 -25.94
CA PRO A 6 47.78 4.63 -25.47
C PRO A 6 47.08 5.63 -26.38
N SER A 7 45.77 5.80 -26.19
CA SER A 7 45.03 6.95 -26.69
C SER A 7 44.54 7.83 -25.52
N VAL A 8 44.71 9.14 -25.68
CA VAL A 8 44.57 10.17 -24.65
C VAL A 8 43.52 11.20 -25.12
N ARG A 9 42.55 11.48 -24.22
CA ARG A 9 41.72 12.71 -24.05
C ARG A 9 40.63 13.00 -25.11
N PRO A 10 39.53 13.73 -24.77
CA PRO A 10 39.46 14.79 -23.75
C PRO A 10 38.28 14.81 -22.75
N THR A 11 38.58 15.49 -21.65
CA THR A 11 37.75 16.09 -20.59
C THR A 11 36.72 17.12 -21.08
N ARG A 12 35.49 17.06 -20.53
CA ARG A 12 34.66 18.17 -19.96
C ARG A 12 33.17 17.75 -19.90
N PRO A 13 32.31 18.42 -19.12
CA PRO A 13 32.42 18.87 -17.73
C PRO A 13 31.29 18.29 -16.85
N LEU A 14 31.48 18.43 -15.54
CA LEU A 14 30.52 18.15 -14.47
C LEU A 14 29.15 18.81 -14.71
N ARG A 15 28.08 18.03 -14.56
CA ARG A 15 26.81 18.53 -14.02
C ARG A 15 26.41 17.63 -12.86
N ALA A 16 26.79 18.08 -11.67
CA ALA A 16 26.21 17.65 -10.42
C ALA A 16 24.70 17.89 -10.48
N ARG A 17 23.91 16.82 -10.53
CA ARG A 17 22.53 16.84 -10.07
C ARG A 17 22.56 16.51 -8.59
N ALA A 18 22.72 17.56 -7.79
CA ALA A 18 22.41 17.56 -6.38
C ALA A 18 21.40 18.70 -6.17
N VAL A 19 20.12 18.35 -6.22
CA VAL A 19 18.95 19.17 -5.85
C VAL A 19 17.89 18.15 -5.45
N GLY A 20 17.27 18.15 -4.27
CA GLY A 20 17.41 18.97 -3.09
C GLY A 20 16.48 18.36 -2.05
N ALA A 21 16.99 18.04 -0.87
CA ALA A 21 16.20 17.61 0.28
C ALA A 21 16.71 18.39 1.48
N ALA A 22 16.14 19.58 1.70
CA ALA A 22 16.20 20.35 2.94
C ALA A 22 15.44 21.66 2.74
N ALA A 23 14.21 21.73 3.25
CA ALA A 23 13.56 23.00 3.51
C ALA A 23 12.67 22.86 4.76
N ALA A 24 13.30 22.63 5.90
CA ALA A 24 12.70 22.83 7.20
C ALA A 24 13.55 23.85 7.97
N GLY A 25 13.00 25.06 8.12
CA GLY A 25 13.40 26.04 9.12
C GLY A 25 14.60 26.93 8.76
N LEU A 26 14.32 28.13 8.24
CA LEU A 26 15.14 29.34 8.42
C LEU A 26 14.34 30.57 7.91
N LEU A 27 13.33 31.01 8.66
CA LEU A 27 12.53 32.21 8.37
C LEU A 27 12.75 33.36 9.36
N VAL A 28 13.95 33.49 9.92
CA VAL A 28 14.30 34.67 10.71
C VAL A 28 15.72 35.07 10.35
N LEU A 29 15.86 36.19 9.64
CA LEU A 29 16.93 37.21 9.70
C LEU A 29 17.10 37.86 8.31
N GLY A 30 16.53 39.06 8.12
CA GLY A 30 16.90 39.90 6.96
C GLY A 30 15.98 41.03 6.50
N LEU A 31 14.80 41.27 7.09
CA LEU A 31 13.88 42.32 6.63
C LEU A 31 14.26 43.72 7.13
N SER A 32 15.23 44.38 6.51
CA SER A 32 15.43 45.83 6.69
C SER A 32 15.61 46.65 5.40
N ALA A 33 15.34 46.07 4.23
CA ALA A 33 15.24 46.84 2.99
C ALA A 33 14.43 46.09 1.92
N CYS A 34 13.09 46.14 2.00
CA CYS A 34 12.21 45.84 0.87
C CYS A 34 11.18 46.95 0.76
N THR A 35 11.06 47.50 -0.43
CA THR A 35 10.01 48.42 -0.86
C THR A 35 8.64 47.74 -0.75
N ASP A 36 7.58 48.50 -0.41
CA ASP A 36 6.20 48.01 -0.24
C ASP A 36 5.71 47.07 -1.37
N ALA A 37 6.21 47.26 -2.60
CA ALA A 37 5.86 46.45 -3.77
C ALA A 37 6.41 45.01 -3.76
N ASP A 38 7.52 44.74 -3.06
CA ASP A 38 8.13 43.39 -3.02
C ASP A 38 7.46 42.50 -1.96
N VAL A 39 6.79 43.10 -0.95
CA VAL A 39 6.11 42.37 0.12
C VAL A 39 4.81 41.74 -0.38
N ASP A 40 4.05 42.44 -1.23
CA ASP A 40 2.84 41.90 -1.85
C ASP A 40 3.15 40.74 -2.80
N GLN A 41 4.22 40.84 -3.60
CA GLN A 41 4.62 39.77 -4.52
C GLN A 41 5.08 38.49 -3.80
N VAL A 42 5.81 38.63 -2.67
CA VAL A 42 6.20 37.49 -1.84
C VAL A 42 5.00 36.91 -1.08
N ALA A 43 4.04 37.74 -0.66
CA ALA A 43 2.81 37.28 -0.02
C ALA A 43 1.94 36.47 -0.99
N ASP A 44 1.84 36.90 -2.25
CA ASP A 44 1.11 36.17 -3.30
C ASP A 44 1.81 34.84 -3.65
N GLU A 45 3.14 34.81 -3.83
CA GLU A 45 3.88 33.55 -4.08
C GLU A 45 3.78 32.56 -2.91
N VAL A 46 3.85 33.05 -1.67
CA VAL A 46 3.67 32.20 -0.47
C VAL A 46 2.22 31.71 -0.36
N GLY A 47 1.24 32.55 -0.73
CA GLY A 47 -0.17 32.19 -0.77
C GLY A 47 -0.45 31.09 -1.80
N GLU A 48 0.08 31.22 -3.01
CA GLU A 48 -0.03 30.21 -4.07
C GLU A 48 0.68 28.90 -3.71
N ALA A 49 1.88 28.97 -3.12
CA ALA A 49 2.60 27.77 -2.67
C ALA A 49 1.90 27.07 -1.50
N ALA A 50 1.30 27.83 -0.57
CA ALA A 50 0.52 27.27 0.53
C ALA A 50 -0.81 26.67 0.06
N GLN A 51 -1.47 27.29 -0.92
CA GLN A 51 -2.66 26.74 -1.56
C GLN A 51 -2.34 25.48 -2.33
N GLY A 52 -1.29 25.48 -3.16
CA GLY A 52 -0.84 24.29 -3.87
C GLY A 52 -0.53 23.12 -2.93
N ALA A 53 0.20 23.38 -1.84
CA ALA A 53 0.47 22.35 -0.83
C ALA A 53 -0.80 21.88 -0.09
N ALA A 54 -1.78 22.75 0.15
CA ALA A 54 -3.04 22.38 0.78
C ALA A 54 -3.92 21.55 -0.17
N ASP A 55 -3.94 21.88 -1.46
CA ASP A 55 -4.64 21.13 -2.50
C ASP A 55 -3.99 19.74 -2.69
N ASP A 56 -2.66 19.66 -2.72
CA ASP A 56 -1.93 18.39 -2.79
C ASP A 56 -2.22 17.48 -1.58
N VAL A 57 -2.25 18.05 -0.36
CA VAL A 57 -2.60 17.31 0.86
C VAL A 57 -4.06 16.85 0.83
N LYS A 58 -4.96 17.68 0.29
CA LYS A 58 -6.36 17.32 0.15
C LYS A 58 -6.55 16.17 -0.85
N ASP A 59 -5.90 16.26 -2.00
CA ASP A 59 -5.99 15.23 -3.04
C ASP A 59 -5.41 13.89 -2.56
N ALA A 60 -4.30 13.91 -1.82
CA ALA A 60 -3.75 12.71 -1.17
C ALA A 60 -4.72 12.12 -0.14
N GLY A 61 -5.33 12.95 0.71
CA GLY A 61 -6.32 12.51 1.69
C GLY A 61 -7.58 11.91 1.06
N ASP A 62 -8.08 12.52 -0.03
CA ASP A 62 -9.24 12.01 -0.77
C ASP A 62 -8.90 10.66 -1.44
N ALA A 63 -7.70 10.51 -2.01
CA ALA A 63 -7.23 9.24 -2.60
C ALA A 63 -7.06 8.13 -1.56
N LEU A 64 -6.48 8.44 -0.39
CA LEU A 64 -6.36 7.50 0.72
C LEU A 64 -7.73 7.02 1.19
N GLN A 65 -8.71 7.93 1.30
CA GLN A 65 -10.06 7.58 1.73
C GLN A 65 -10.77 6.68 0.71
N GLU A 66 -10.55 6.89 -0.58
CA GLU A 66 -11.05 6.02 -1.65
C GLU A 66 -10.42 4.62 -1.57
N ALA A 67 -9.11 4.53 -1.37
CA ALA A 67 -8.40 3.26 -1.22
C ALA A 67 -8.88 2.46 0.00
N VAL A 68 -9.08 3.14 1.14
CA VAL A 68 -9.61 2.50 2.36
C VAL A 68 -11.04 2.00 2.14
N ALA A 69 -11.89 2.77 1.44
CA ALA A 69 -13.26 2.36 1.16
C ALA A 69 -13.32 1.14 0.21
N ALA A 70 -12.43 1.08 -0.79
CA ALA A 70 -12.29 -0.08 -1.66
C ALA A 70 -11.88 -1.34 -0.86
N ALA A 71 -10.86 -1.22 -0.02
CA ALA A 71 -10.40 -2.30 0.83
C ALA A 71 -11.48 -2.79 1.83
N GLU A 72 -12.31 -1.89 2.37
CA GLU A 72 -13.47 -2.27 3.21
C GLU A 72 -14.52 -3.07 2.42
N GLY A 73 -14.73 -2.73 1.15
CA GLY A 73 -15.58 -3.49 0.24
C GLY A 73 -15.05 -4.91 0.02
N ASP A 74 -13.74 -5.04 -0.18
CA ASP A 74 -13.07 -6.32 -0.38
C ASP A 74 -13.04 -7.19 0.88
N VAL A 75 -12.89 -6.59 2.07
CA VAL A 75 -13.06 -7.29 3.35
C VAL A 75 -14.45 -7.94 3.44
N ALA A 76 -15.50 -7.22 3.03
CA ALA A 76 -16.87 -7.75 3.05
C ALA A 76 -17.07 -8.86 2.01
N ALA A 77 -16.49 -8.71 0.82
CA ALA A 77 -16.50 -9.74 -0.22
C ALA A 77 -15.76 -11.00 0.25
N ALA A 78 -14.56 -10.87 0.82
CA ALA A 78 -13.77 -11.95 1.35
C ALA A 78 -14.49 -12.69 2.49
N ARG A 79 -15.18 -11.99 3.40
CA ARG A 79 -16.03 -12.60 4.44
C ARG A 79 -17.14 -13.46 3.83
N THR A 80 -17.79 -12.97 2.79
CA THR A 80 -18.82 -13.73 2.08
C THR A 80 -18.22 -15.01 1.47
N ARG A 81 -17.03 -14.93 0.86
CA ARG A 81 -16.33 -16.10 0.31
C ARG A 81 -15.85 -17.08 1.36
N ILE A 82 -15.47 -16.63 2.54
CA ILE A 82 -15.13 -17.51 3.67
C ILE A 82 -16.34 -18.36 4.04
N ASP A 83 -17.53 -17.77 4.13
CA ASP A 83 -18.75 -18.50 4.45
C ASP A 83 -19.14 -19.49 3.34
N GLU A 84 -19.01 -19.09 2.08
CA GLU A 84 -19.21 -19.97 0.91
C GLU A 84 -18.21 -21.14 0.91
N ALA A 85 -16.92 -20.86 1.15
CA ALA A 85 -15.88 -21.87 1.22
C ALA A 85 -16.17 -22.88 2.33
N ARG A 86 -16.52 -22.42 3.55
CA ARG A 86 -16.92 -23.29 4.67
C ARG A 86 -18.09 -24.19 4.33
N ALA A 87 -19.11 -23.66 3.64
CA ALA A 87 -20.25 -24.46 3.20
C ALA A 87 -19.82 -25.54 2.20
N ALA A 88 -18.91 -25.22 1.28
CA ALA A 88 -18.37 -26.15 0.29
C ALA A 88 -17.50 -27.26 0.92
N LEU A 89 -16.85 -27.01 2.07
CA LEU A 89 -16.03 -28.03 2.75
C LEU A 89 -16.84 -29.24 3.24
N GLY A 90 -18.17 -29.11 3.35
CA GLY A 90 -19.06 -30.19 3.77
C GLY A 90 -19.00 -31.43 2.87
N SER A 91 -18.70 -31.27 1.58
CA SER A 91 -18.65 -32.37 0.61
C SER A 91 -17.30 -33.09 0.51
N LEU A 92 -16.26 -32.55 1.15
CA LEU A 92 -14.91 -33.11 1.12
C LEU A 92 -14.76 -34.36 2.00
N ASP A 93 -13.75 -35.19 1.71
CA ASP A 93 -13.29 -36.21 2.65
C ASP A 93 -12.64 -35.58 3.88
N ASP A 94 -12.50 -36.35 4.97
CA ASP A 94 -12.07 -35.82 6.27
C ASP A 94 -10.66 -35.21 6.24
N GLN A 95 -9.75 -35.74 5.41
CA GLN A 95 -8.38 -35.23 5.33
C GLN A 95 -8.33 -33.93 4.52
N ALA A 96 -8.97 -33.90 3.34
CA ALA A 96 -9.08 -32.69 2.53
C ALA A 96 -9.86 -31.58 3.27
N ARG A 97 -10.92 -31.95 4.00
CA ARG A 97 -11.69 -31.02 4.83
C ARG A 97 -10.84 -30.37 5.91
N ALA A 98 -10.03 -31.14 6.64
CA ALA A 98 -9.22 -30.59 7.73
C ALA A 98 -8.20 -29.56 7.21
N GLN A 99 -7.53 -29.85 6.09
CA GLN A 99 -6.58 -28.92 5.49
C GLN A 99 -7.26 -27.67 4.94
N ALA A 100 -8.41 -27.82 4.30
CA ALA A 100 -9.18 -26.70 3.78
C ALA A 100 -9.78 -25.83 4.90
N ASP A 101 -10.21 -26.43 6.01
CA ASP A 101 -10.72 -25.70 7.18
C ASP A 101 -9.63 -24.86 7.86
N GLU A 102 -8.41 -25.38 7.94
CA GLU A 102 -7.25 -24.65 8.43
C GLU A 102 -6.93 -23.44 7.52
N ALA A 103 -6.94 -23.64 6.19
CA ALA A 103 -6.70 -22.57 5.23
C ALA A 103 -7.78 -21.48 5.29
N VAL A 104 -9.06 -21.87 5.35
CA VAL A 104 -10.18 -20.93 5.47
C VAL A 104 -10.16 -20.19 6.82
N THR A 105 -9.74 -20.85 7.89
CA THR A 105 -9.54 -20.19 9.19
C THR A 105 -8.39 -19.18 9.14
N SER A 106 -7.28 -19.52 8.48
CA SER A 106 -6.18 -18.57 8.27
C SER A 106 -6.61 -17.36 7.44
N ALA A 107 -7.43 -17.58 6.40
CA ALA A 107 -8.03 -16.51 5.61
C ALA A 107 -8.91 -15.60 6.45
N GLN A 108 -9.76 -16.16 7.32
CA GLN A 108 -10.58 -15.36 8.23
C GLN A 108 -9.72 -14.48 9.15
N VAL A 109 -8.67 -15.04 9.75
CA VAL A 109 -7.75 -14.25 10.59
C VAL A 109 -7.10 -13.14 9.78
N ALA A 110 -6.66 -13.40 8.55
CA ALA A 110 -6.06 -12.38 7.70
C ALA A 110 -7.04 -11.24 7.36
N VAL A 111 -8.31 -11.56 7.07
CA VAL A 111 -9.36 -10.58 6.80
C VAL A 111 -9.69 -9.74 8.04
N ASP A 112 -9.75 -10.37 9.22
CA ASP A 112 -10.00 -9.64 10.47
C ASP A 112 -8.83 -8.69 10.84
N GLU A 113 -7.58 -9.10 10.60
CA GLU A 113 -6.40 -8.24 10.77
C GLU A 113 -6.36 -7.10 9.74
N ALA A 114 -6.78 -7.35 8.50
CA ALA A 114 -6.92 -6.32 7.47
C ALA A 114 -7.97 -5.26 7.86
N GLU A 115 -9.15 -5.68 8.33
CA GLU A 115 -10.18 -4.76 8.83
C GLU A 115 -9.67 -3.92 10.01
N ALA A 116 -8.93 -4.53 10.94
CA ALA A 116 -8.32 -3.82 12.05
C ALA A 116 -7.27 -2.79 11.59
N ALA A 117 -6.43 -3.14 10.62
CA ALA A 117 -5.44 -2.24 10.04
C ALA A 117 -6.12 -1.06 9.30
N LEU A 118 -7.16 -1.31 8.52
CA LEU A 118 -7.94 -0.26 7.85
C LEU A 118 -8.61 0.69 8.85
N THR A 119 -9.16 0.16 9.95
CA THR A 119 -9.69 0.97 11.05
C THR A 119 -8.59 1.85 11.65
N GLN A 120 -7.39 1.30 11.82
CA GLN A 120 -6.25 2.06 12.34
C GLN A 120 -5.82 3.19 11.40
N VAL A 121 -5.81 2.97 10.08
CA VAL A 121 -5.55 4.00 9.06
C VAL A 121 -6.52 5.18 9.23
N LYS A 122 -7.81 4.89 9.40
CA LYS A 122 -8.87 5.91 9.57
C LYS A 122 -8.71 6.71 10.86
N ASP A 123 -8.30 6.06 11.95
CA ASP A 123 -8.27 6.65 13.29
C ASP A 123 -6.95 7.36 13.62
N GLN A 124 -5.81 6.84 13.13
CA GLN A 124 -4.46 7.24 13.58
C GLN A 124 -3.63 7.92 12.48
N GLY A 125 -4.10 7.94 11.23
CA GLY A 125 -3.37 8.49 10.08
C GLY A 125 -2.20 7.60 9.61
N GLU A 126 -1.50 8.01 8.54
CA GLU A 126 -0.52 7.19 7.80
C GLU A 126 0.55 6.52 8.66
N ALA A 127 1.26 7.28 9.50
CA ALA A 127 2.54 6.82 10.06
C ALA A 127 2.40 5.67 11.08
N ALA A 128 1.33 5.65 11.89
CA ALA A 128 1.06 4.56 12.83
C ALA A 128 0.43 3.35 12.14
N SER A 129 -0.08 3.52 10.93
CA SER A 129 -0.93 2.55 10.25
C SER A 129 -0.16 1.73 9.21
N GLN A 130 0.99 2.20 8.73
CA GLN A 130 1.84 1.46 7.78
C GLN A 130 2.33 0.10 8.33
N GLU A 131 2.71 0.02 9.61
CA GLU A 131 3.12 -1.26 10.21
C GLU A 131 1.96 -2.25 10.27
N ALA A 132 0.75 -1.78 10.65
CA ALA A 132 -0.44 -2.60 10.71
C ALA A 132 -0.88 -3.09 9.33
N VAL A 133 -0.89 -2.20 8.33
CA VAL A 133 -1.23 -2.56 6.95
C VAL A 133 -0.19 -3.54 6.37
N THR A 134 1.11 -3.34 6.65
CA THR A 134 2.15 -4.28 6.22
C THR A 134 1.95 -5.66 6.84
N ALA A 135 1.70 -5.73 8.16
CA ALA A 135 1.44 -6.98 8.84
C ALA A 135 0.18 -7.68 8.30
N ALA A 136 -0.90 -6.93 8.05
CA ALA A 136 -2.12 -7.47 7.44
C ALA A 136 -1.85 -8.04 6.04
N ARG A 137 -1.07 -7.34 5.20
CA ARG A 137 -0.69 -7.83 3.86
C ARG A 137 0.11 -9.14 3.91
N GLU A 138 1.06 -9.25 4.83
CA GLU A 138 1.82 -10.51 5.02
C GLU A 138 0.89 -11.67 5.41
N LYS A 139 -0.13 -11.41 6.23
CA LYS A 139 -1.13 -12.40 6.63
C LYS A 139 -2.04 -12.80 5.47
N VAL A 140 -2.48 -11.85 4.67
CA VAL A 140 -3.27 -12.09 3.45
C VAL A 140 -2.49 -12.97 2.47
N ALA A 141 -1.24 -12.62 2.18
CA ALA A 141 -0.38 -13.42 1.30
C ALA A 141 -0.10 -14.85 1.86
N ALA A 142 0.06 -14.98 3.18
CA ALA A 142 0.22 -16.30 3.80
C ALA A 142 -1.07 -17.14 3.71
N ALA A 143 -2.24 -16.50 3.86
CA ALA A 143 -3.53 -17.17 3.72
C ALA A 143 -3.79 -17.61 2.28
N GLU A 144 -3.47 -16.78 1.28
CA GLU A 144 -3.53 -17.16 -0.14
C GLU A 144 -2.70 -18.41 -0.43
N ALA A 145 -1.45 -18.45 0.03
CA ALA A 145 -0.60 -19.63 -0.14
C ALA A 145 -1.19 -20.89 0.54
N GLY A 146 -1.85 -20.72 1.68
CA GLY A 146 -2.58 -21.78 2.36
C GLY A 146 -3.78 -22.28 1.55
N LEU A 147 -4.56 -21.37 0.96
CA LEU A 147 -5.71 -21.69 0.12
C LEU A 147 -5.30 -22.37 -1.19
N ASP A 148 -4.20 -21.95 -1.82
CA ASP A 148 -3.65 -22.63 -3.00
C ASP A 148 -3.26 -24.08 -2.70
N SER A 149 -2.61 -24.29 -1.55
CA SER A 149 -2.26 -25.62 -1.07
C SER A 149 -3.52 -26.47 -0.79
N ALA A 150 -4.53 -25.90 -0.14
CA ALA A 150 -5.79 -26.60 0.12
C ALA A 150 -6.57 -26.91 -1.17
N THR A 151 -6.59 -25.98 -2.12
CA THR A 151 -7.25 -26.12 -3.43
C THR A 151 -6.70 -27.31 -4.22
N ALA A 152 -5.39 -27.53 -4.17
CA ALA A 152 -4.75 -28.68 -4.82
C ALA A 152 -5.24 -30.04 -4.25
N ASN A 153 -5.77 -30.05 -3.02
CA ASN A 153 -6.22 -31.25 -2.32
C ASN A 153 -7.76 -31.40 -2.27
N ALA A 154 -8.53 -30.35 -2.57
CA ALA A 154 -9.99 -30.31 -2.39
C ALA A 154 -10.83 -30.85 -3.57
N GLY A 155 -10.21 -31.29 -4.67
CA GLY A 155 -10.95 -31.69 -5.88
C GLY A 155 -11.66 -30.51 -6.57
N ALA A 156 -12.56 -30.79 -7.53
CA ALA A 156 -13.14 -29.74 -8.39
C ALA A 156 -14.07 -28.78 -7.63
N GLU A 157 -15.11 -29.29 -6.96
CA GLU A 157 -16.13 -28.44 -6.31
C GLU A 157 -15.60 -27.70 -5.07
N GLY A 158 -14.78 -28.36 -4.23
CA GLY A 158 -14.15 -27.69 -3.09
C GLY A 158 -13.02 -26.74 -3.52
N GLY A 159 -12.33 -27.06 -4.61
CA GLY A 159 -11.27 -26.23 -5.16
C GLY A 159 -11.77 -24.92 -5.77
N ASP A 160 -12.97 -24.89 -6.36
CA ASP A 160 -13.53 -23.67 -6.97
C ASP A 160 -13.87 -22.61 -5.90
N ALA A 161 -14.47 -23.01 -4.78
CA ALA A 161 -14.79 -22.10 -3.69
C ALA A 161 -13.52 -21.54 -3.01
N LEU A 162 -12.51 -22.40 -2.78
CA LEU A 162 -11.23 -21.99 -2.21
C LEU A 162 -10.44 -21.06 -3.15
N ARG A 163 -10.48 -21.32 -4.46
CA ARG A 163 -9.87 -20.44 -5.46
C ARG A 163 -10.56 -19.08 -5.49
N SER A 164 -11.89 -19.04 -5.47
CA SER A 164 -12.61 -17.77 -5.42
C SER A 164 -12.28 -16.98 -4.16
N LEU A 165 -12.08 -17.63 -3.01
CA LEU A 165 -11.62 -16.95 -1.80
C LEU A 165 -10.19 -16.42 -1.94
N ALA A 166 -9.29 -17.18 -2.56
CA ALA A 166 -7.92 -16.73 -2.83
C ALA A 166 -7.89 -15.51 -3.76
N ASP A 167 -8.76 -15.46 -4.77
CA ASP A 167 -8.88 -14.31 -5.69
C ASP A 167 -9.34 -13.04 -4.96
N GLU A 168 -10.30 -13.14 -4.03
CA GLU A 168 -10.72 -11.98 -3.22
C GLU A 168 -9.61 -11.54 -2.25
N LEU A 169 -8.88 -12.48 -1.64
CA LEU A 169 -7.74 -12.15 -0.79
C LEU A 169 -6.64 -11.43 -1.58
N ALA A 170 -6.37 -11.85 -2.81
CA ALA A 170 -5.40 -11.20 -3.68
C ALA A 170 -5.83 -9.76 -4.01
N THR A 171 -7.12 -9.54 -4.23
CA THR A 171 -7.68 -8.19 -4.44
C THR A 171 -7.51 -7.34 -3.19
N LEU A 172 -7.92 -7.86 -2.02
CA LEU A 172 -7.73 -7.21 -0.73
C LEU A 172 -6.25 -6.87 -0.45
N GLY A 173 -5.32 -7.75 -0.78
CA GLY A 173 -3.89 -7.54 -0.61
C GLY A 173 -3.33 -6.39 -1.46
N ASN A 174 -3.87 -6.20 -2.67
CA ASN A 174 -3.54 -5.09 -3.55
C ASN A 174 -4.14 -3.77 -3.04
N ASP A 175 -5.37 -3.81 -2.56
CA ASP A 175 -6.05 -2.62 -2.01
C ASP A 175 -5.40 -2.14 -0.71
N LEU A 176 -4.95 -3.07 0.14
CA LEU A 176 -4.11 -2.76 1.29
C LEU A 176 -2.76 -2.15 0.88
N GLU A 177 -2.18 -2.57 -0.24
CA GLU A 177 -0.96 -1.94 -0.78
C GLU A 177 -1.22 -0.50 -1.21
N ALA A 178 -2.33 -0.26 -1.92
CA ALA A 178 -2.73 1.07 -2.34
C ALA A 178 -2.99 1.98 -1.12
N ALA A 179 -3.67 1.46 -0.10
CA ALA A 179 -3.94 2.19 1.14
C ALA A 179 -2.66 2.50 1.96
N ALA A 180 -1.58 1.73 1.78
CA ALA A 180 -0.29 2.01 2.42
C ALA A 180 0.59 3.00 1.63
N ALA A 181 0.29 3.21 0.35
CA ALA A 181 1.05 4.09 -0.55
C ALA A 181 0.45 5.48 -0.70
N GLY A 182 -0.83 5.64 -0.30
CA GLY A 182 -1.56 6.91 -0.25
C GLY A 182 -1.03 7.86 0.82
#